data_AF-A0A957XQI3-F1
#
_entry.id   AF-A0A957XQI3-F1
#
_cell.length_a   1.000
_cell.length_b   1.000
_cell.length_c   1.000
_cell.angle_alpha   90.00
_cell.angle_beta   90.00
_cell.angle_gamma   90.00
#
_symmetry.space_group_name_H-M   'P 1'
#
loop_
_entity.id
_entity.type
_entity.pdbx_description
1 polymer ?
#
loop_
_entity_poly.entity_id
_entity_poly.type
_entity_poly.pdbx_seq_one_letter_code
_entity_poly.pdbx_strand_id
1 'polypeptide(L)'
;KPGIIAGAQTPYINVRVFSRGMLIHALTRLYFSDESTNADDPLLNSVPPERRATLIAQREEFGDVPTYRFDIHLQGDQETVFFNP
;
A
#
# COMPACT_ATOMS: atom_id res chain seq x y z
N LYS A 1 -12.39 -6.32 -1.64
CA LYS A 1 -11.12 -6.20 -2.39
C LYS A 1 -11.43 -5.59 -3.77
N PRO A 2 -10.64 -4.65 -4.29
CA PRO A 2 -10.86 -4.09 -5.63
C PRO A 2 -10.56 -5.14 -6.71
N GLY A 3 -11.17 -4.96 -7.88
CA GLY A 3 -10.78 -5.70 -9.09
C GLY A 3 -9.51 -5.13 -9.72
N ILE A 4 -8.88 -5.91 -10.60
CA ILE A 4 -7.75 -5.45 -11.41
C ILE A 4 -8.27 -4.51 -12.50
N ILE A 5 -7.64 -3.35 -12.65
CA ILE A 5 -7.99 -2.36 -13.69
C ILE A 5 -7.10 -2.55 -14.92
N ALA A 6 -7.56 -2.06 -16.08
CA ALA A 6 -6.77 -2.09 -17.31
C ALA A 6 -5.41 -1.40 -17.11
N GLY A 7 -4.32 -2.14 -17.35
CA GLY A 7 -2.94 -1.66 -17.17
C GLY A 7 -2.32 -1.89 -15.80
N ALA A 8 -3.07 -2.41 -14.81
CA ALA A 8 -2.52 -2.88 -13.54
C ALA A 8 -2.32 -4.40 -13.57
N GLN A 9 -1.33 -4.89 -12.82
CA GLN A 9 -1.06 -6.34 -12.71
C GLN A 9 -1.63 -6.94 -11.42
N THR A 10 -1.90 -6.11 -10.40
CA THR A 10 -2.41 -6.54 -9.09
C THR A 10 -3.49 -5.59 -8.54
N PRO A 11 -4.42 -6.06 -7.68
CA PRO A 11 -5.32 -5.20 -6.93
C PRO A 11 -4.59 -4.27 -5.96
N TYR A 12 -4.93 -2.98 -5.98
CA TYR A 12 -4.44 -2.01 -5.00
C TYR A 12 -5.48 -0.93 -4.69
N ILE A 13 -5.27 -0.19 -3.60
CA ILE A 13 -6.02 1.02 -3.25
C ILE A 13 -5.07 2.22 -3.26
N ASN A 14 -5.41 3.29 -3.97
CA ASN A 14 -4.70 4.57 -3.83
C ASN A 14 -5.15 5.25 -2.53
N VAL A 15 -4.19 5.67 -1.71
CA VAL A 15 -4.44 6.34 -0.43
C VAL A 15 -3.85 7.75 -0.47
N ARG A 16 -4.64 8.74 -0.01
CA ARG A 16 -4.18 10.10 0.22
C ARG A 16 -4.28 10.43 1.69
N VAL A 17 -3.16 10.80 2.31
CA VAL A 17 -3.11 11.15 3.74
C VAL A 17 -3.06 12.67 3.88
N PHE A 18 -4.02 13.19 4.64
CA PHE A 18 -4.10 14.59 5.05
C PHE A 18 -3.97 14.65 6.56
N SER A 19 -3.19 15.60 7.07
CA SER A 19 -3.09 15.84 8.51
C SER A 19 -2.74 17.29 8.81
N ARG A 20 -2.98 17.71 10.06
CA ARG A 20 -2.59 19.05 10.54
C ARG A 20 -1.07 19.18 10.46
N GLY A 21 -0.59 20.20 9.74
CA GLY A 21 0.84 20.47 9.56
C GLY A 21 1.41 19.99 8.22
N MET A 22 0.64 19.25 7.43
CA MET A 22 1.03 18.91 6.05
C MET A 22 0.49 19.95 5.07
N LEU A 23 1.41 20.64 4.36
CA LEU A 23 1.05 21.58 3.29
C LEU A 23 0.61 20.87 2.00
N ILE A 24 1.16 19.66 1.78
CA ILE A 24 0.87 18.80 0.63
C ILE A 24 0.52 17.41 1.18
N HIS A 25 -0.51 16.78 0.63
CA HIS A 25 -0.94 15.44 1.04
C HIS A 25 0.08 14.38 0.60
N ALA A 26 0.23 13.33 1.39
CA ALA A 26 1.09 12.21 1.02
C ALA A 26 0.29 11.19 0.22
N LEU A 27 0.85 10.74 -0.92
CA LEU A 27 0.24 9.74 -1.78
C LEU A 27 0.92 8.39 -1.54
N THR A 28 0.15 7.34 -1.27
CA THR A 28 0.68 5.98 -1.19
C THR A 28 -0.28 4.99 -1.85
N ARG A 29 0.13 3.72 -1.95
CA ARG A 29 -0.69 2.62 -2.42
C ARG A 29 -0.71 1.50 -1.39
N LEU A 30 -1.87 0.91 -1.20
CA LEU A 30 -2.08 -0.28 -0.40
C LEU A 30 -2.25 -1.47 -1.34
N TYR A 31 -1.39 -2.46 -1.18
CA TYR A 31 -1.48 -3.78 -1.82
C TYR A 31 -1.91 -4.83 -0.78
N PHE A 32 -2.29 -6.03 -1.22
CA PHE A 32 -2.83 -7.06 -0.33
C PHE A 32 -1.85 -8.23 -0.19
N SER A 33 -1.60 -8.68 1.04
CA SER A 33 -0.64 -9.76 1.37
C SER A 33 -0.96 -11.13 0.73
N ASP A 34 -2.22 -11.36 0.37
CA ASP A 34 -2.71 -12.60 -0.26
C ASP A 34 -2.71 -12.53 -1.81
N GLU A 35 -2.19 -11.46 -2.43
CA GLU A 35 -2.07 -11.34 -3.88
C GLU A 35 -0.68 -11.77 -4.37
N SER A 36 -0.61 -12.91 -5.07
CA SER A 36 0.63 -13.38 -5.70
C SER A 36 1.06 -12.47 -6.87
N THR A 37 0.10 -11.80 -7.50
CA THR A 37 0.32 -10.88 -8.63
C THR A 37 1.06 -9.60 -8.25
N ASN A 38 1.23 -9.32 -6.94
CA ASN A 38 2.07 -8.23 -6.46
C ASN A 38 3.50 -8.29 -7.02
N ALA A 39 4.04 -9.50 -7.22
CA ALA A 39 5.39 -9.68 -7.75
C ALA A 39 5.57 -9.12 -9.17
N ASP A 40 4.49 -8.99 -9.93
CA ASP A 40 4.49 -8.54 -11.32
C ASP A 40 4.17 -7.04 -11.47
N ASP A 41 3.78 -6.35 -10.38
CA ASP A 41 3.38 -4.95 -10.45
C ASP A 41 4.58 -4.02 -10.71
N PRO A 42 4.60 -3.25 -11.81
CA PRO A 42 5.75 -2.41 -12.16
C PRO A 42 6.06 -1.33 -11.12
N LEU A 43 5.03 -0.78 -10.47
CA LEU A 43 5.20 0.28 -9.49
C LEU A 43 5.68 -0.28 -8.14
N LEU A 44 5.19 -1.43 -7.71
CA LEU A 44 5.74 -2.10 -6.54
C LEU A 44 7.19 -2.55 -6.77
N ASN A 45 7.52 -2.97 -8.00
CA ASN A 45 8.88 -3.37 -8.37
C ASN A 45 9.88 -2.21 -8.48
N SER A 46 9.42 -0.97 -8.69
CA SER A 46 10.29 0.21 -8.68
C SER A 46 10.72 0.62 -7.28
N VAL A 47 10.05 0.12 -6.23
CA VAL A 47 10.39 0.37 -4.82
C VAL A 47 11.53 -0.56 -4.39
N PRO A 48 12.52 -0.06 -3.61
CA PRO A 48 13.57 -0.90 -3.03
C PRO A 48 12.98 -2.09 -2.26
N PRO A 49 13.48 -3.33 -2.46
CA PRO A 49 12.89 -4.54 -1.88
C PRO A 49 12.59 -4.46 -0.37
N GLU A 50 13.52 -3.88 0.39
CA GLU A 50 13.43 -3.70 1.83
C GLU A 50 12.28 -2.78 2.27
N ARG A 51 11.79 -1.90 1.39
CA ARG A 51 10.68 -0.98 1.69
C ARG A 51 9.32 -1.47 1.21
N ARG A 52 9.27 -2.46 0.32
CA ARG A 52 8.01 -2.94 -0.30
C ARG A 52 6.99 -3.41 0.74
N ALA A 53 7.45 -4.01 1.84
CA ALA A 53 6.60 -4.46 2.93
C ALA A 53 5.73 -3.33 3.52
N THR A 54 6.21 -2.07 3.47
CA THR A 54 5.45 -0.91 3.96
C THR A 54 4.21 -0.57 3.13
N LEU A 55 4.06 -1.17 1.95
CA LEU A 55 2.93 -1.01 1.05
C LEU A 55 1.96 -2.20 1.09
N ILE A 56 2.28 -3.27 1.83
CA ILE A 56 1.49 -4.51 1.86
C ILE A 56 0.61 -4.55 3.12
N ALA A 57 -0.70 -4.50 2.93
CA ALA A 57 -1.66 -4.73 4.00
C ALA A 57 -1.71 -6.22 4.39
N GLN A 58 -1.56 -6.49 5.67
CA GLN A 58 -1.56 -7.84 6.23
C GLN A 58 -3.00 -8.31 6.44
N ARG A 59 -3.33 -9.50 5.94
CA ARG A 59 -4.62 -10.13 6.18
C ARG A 59 -4.68 -10.56 7.64
N GLU A 60 -5.69 -10.08 8.35
CA GLU A 60 -5.98 -10.43 9.74
C GLU A 60 -7.37 -11.07 9.83
N GLU A 61 -7.51 -11.99 10.78
CA GLU A 61 -8.79 -12.57 11.14
C GLU A 61 -9.40 -11.73 12.25
N PHE A 62 -10.39 -10.91 11.91
CA PHE A 62 -11.18 -10.14 12.87
C PHE A 62 -12.63 -10.64 12.82
N GLY A 63 -12.94 -11.61 13.67
CA GLY A 63 -14.19 -12.37 13.58
C GLY A 63 -14.31 -13.11 12.24
N ASP A 64 -15.53 -13.19 11.70
CA ASP A 64 -15.80 -13.93 10.45
C ASP A 64 -15.56 -13.09 9.17
N VAL A 65 -15.08 -11.84 9.30
CA VAL A 65 -14.90 -10.94 8.16
C VAL A 65 -13.41 -10.81 7.82
N PRO A 66 -12.98 -11.15 6.58
CA PRO A 66 -11.61 -10.92 6.14
C PRO A 66 -11.23 -9.45 6.28
N THR A 67 -10.25 -9.17 7.13
CA THR A 67 -9.79 -7.81 7.44
C THR A 67 -8.36 -7.64 6.98
N TYR A 68 -7.99 -6.43 6.57
CA TYR A 68 -6.62 -6.10 6.17
C TYR A 68 -6.15 -4.91 6.97
N ARG A 69 -5.04 -5.09 7.70
CA ARG A 69 -4.40 -4.02 8.45
C ARG A 69 -3.31 -3.37 7.62
N PHE A 70 -3.36 -2.04 7.56
CA PHE A 70 -2.39 -1.21 6.87
C PHE A 70 -2.01 -0.02 7.74
N ASP A 71 -0.85 -0.13 8.40
CA ASP A 71 -0.32 0.92 9.25
C ASP A 71 0.48 1.91 8.39
N ILE A 72 0.19 3.21 8.55
CA ILE A 72 0.90 4.28 7.85
C ILE A 72 1.84 4.98 8.84
N HIS A 73 3.14 4.91 8.57
CA HIS A 73 4.16 5.64 9.29
C HIS A 73 4.63 6.82 8.44
N LEU A 74 4.38 8.04 8.90
CA LEU A 74 4.75 9.26 8.18
C LEU A 74 6.26 9.56 8.20
N GLN A 75 6.99 9.01 9.17
CA GLN A 75 8.43 9.20 9.34
C GLN A 75 9.02 8.09 10.21
N GLY A 76 10.32 7.83 10.08
CA GLY A 76 11.11 6.95 10.96
C GLY A 76 11.61 5.69 10.25
N ASP A 77 12.13 4.75 11.02
CA ASP A 77 12.76 3.52 10.48
C ASP A 77 11.80 2.65 9.66
N GLN A 78 10.49 2.77 9.94
CA GLN A 78 9.42 2.03 9.26
C GLN A 78 8.56 2.93 8.37
N GLU A 79 9.08 4.08 7.93
CA GLU A 79 8.36 5.05 7.10
C GLU A 79 7.74 4.40 5.85
N THR A 80 6.43 4.61 5.68
CA THR A 80 5.67 4.14 4.53
C THR A 80 6.18 4.81 3.25
N VAL A 81 6.28 4.04 2.17
CA VAL A 81 6.64 4.63 0.88
C VAL A 81 5.53 5.56 0.39
N PHE A 82 5.92 6.80 0.08
CA PHE A 82 5.05 7.79 -0.56
C PHE A 82 5.55 8.10 -1.97
N PHE A 83 4.61 8.35 -2.88
CA PHE A 83 4.87 8.61 -4.29
C PHE A 83 4.67 10.09 -4.62
N ASN A 84 5.51 10.60 -5.51
CA ASN A 84 5.29 11.91 -6.11
C ASN A 84 4.40 11.78 -7.35
N PRO A 85 3.44 12.70 -7.55
CA PRO A 85 2.66 12.78 -8.77
C PRO A 85 3.49 13.23 -9.98
#